data_AF-A0A8J3D050-F1
#
_entry.id   AF-A0A8J3D050-F1
#
_cell.length_a   1.000
_cell.length_b   1.000
_cell.length_c   1.000
_cell.angle_alpha   90.00
_cell.angle_beta   90.00
_cell.angle_gamma   90.00
#
_symmetry.space_group_name_H-M   'P 1'
#
loop_
_entity.id
_entity.type
_entity.pdbx_description
1 polymer ?
#
loop_
_entity_poly.entity_id
_entity_poly.type
_entity_poly.pdbx_seq_one_letter_code
_entity_poly.pdbx_strand_id
1 'polypeptide(L)'
;MLTSFKTLGLSAFALFVMGSFSVQAQFISRMGPVDGFTKPEDITILHDYSETKDLIKIGEAHSKARGAWVFTAINAIDTRARKKLLEEASSRGASHVWITQRMPYGGLEKFYSYQAVLYQAPEKKITEAQVREVLSKGTFAHQQTARTNRNGYGIKLKSINKENVITLHEGSDIFSTDQGVFVTIQTPKRNEVRTFTYQIIGIQENLIFLSEVVKPNKIYAVHQLYKR
;
A
#
# COMPACT_ATOMS: atom_id res chain seq x y z
N MET A 1 55.36 -12.37 35.74
CA MET A 1 54.78 -12.81 34.46
C MET A 1 53.27 -12.64 34.59
N LEU A 2 52.73 -11.50 34.16
CA LEU A 2 51.28 -11.21 34.20
C LEU A 2 50.69 -11.52 32.82
N THR A 3 49.76 -12.46 32.75
CA THR A 3 48.99 -12.73 31.54
C THR A 3 47.66 -11.98 31.60
N SER A 4 47.56 -10.90 30.80
CA SER A 4 46.31 -10.17 30.59
C SER A 4 45.36 -11.01 29.73
N PHE A 5 44.20 -11.39 30.26
CA PHE A 5 43.10 -11.88 29.44
C PHE A 5 42.45 -10.69 28.73
N LYS A 6 42.59 -10.66 27.40
CA LYS A 6 41.88 -9.70 26.53
C LYS A 6 40.41 -10.11 26.46
N THR A 7 39.56 -9.42 27.21
CA THR A 7 38.12 -9.30 26.94
C THR A 7 37.95 -8.51 25.66
N LEU A 8 37.85 -9.20 24.52
CA LEU A 8 37.60 -8.62 23.21
C LEU A 8 36.58 -9.51 22.50
N GLY A 9 35.34 -9.00 22.38
CA GLY A 9 34.33 -9.64 21.55
C GLY A 9 32.92 -9.71 22.15
N LEU A 10 32.40 -8.63 22.74
CA LEU A 10 30.99 -8.56 23.14
C LEU A 10 30.36 -7.20 22.87
N SER A 11 30.77 -6.54 21.80
CA SER A 11 30.31 -5.20 21.40
C SER A 11 29.94 -5.11 19.91
N ALA A 12 29.37 -6.18 19.33
CA ALA A 12 28.84 -6.18 17.96
C ALA A 12 27.35 -6.55 17.86
N PHE A 13 26.60 -6.60 18.96
CA PHE A 13 25.20 -7.04 18.96
C PHE A 13 24.17 -5.95 19.31
N ALA A 14 24.60 -4.70 19.54
CA ALA A 14 23.72 -3.62 20.01
C ALA A 14 23.50 -2.48 19.00
N LEU A 15 23.73 -2.70 17.70
CA LEU A 15 23.59 -1.66 16.67
C LEU A 15 22.59 -1.99 15.55
N PHE A 16 21.74 -3.01 15.74
CA PHE A 16 20.69 -3.36 14.77
C PHE A 16 19.25 -3.14 15.29
N VAL A 17 19.09 -2.27 16.31
CA VAL A 17 17.78 -1.84 16.82
C VAL A 17 17.64 -0.32 16.73
N MET A 18 18.32 0.32 15.77
CA MET A 18 17.98 1.69 15.39
C MET A 18 16.99 1.65 14.22
N GLY A 19 15.72 1.85 14.59
CA GLY A 19 14.61 2.31 13.76
C GLY A 19 14.71 1.98 12.28
N SER A 20 14.16 0.82 11.89
CA SER A 20 13.57 0.70 10.56
C SER A 20 12.40 1.69 10.51
N PHE A 21 12.68 2.98 10.29
CA PHE A 21 11.68 3.88 9.72
C PHE A 21 11.21 3.18 8.46
N SER A 22 9.98 2.68 8.51
CA SER A 22 9.47 1.87 7.41
C SER A 22 9.55 2.71 6.14
N VAL A 23 9.87 2.08 5.03
CA VAL A 23 9.80 2.73 3.71
C VAL A 23 8.39 3.35 3.50
N GLN A 24 7.33 2.80 4.13
CA GLN A 24 6.02 3.46 4.24
C GLN A 24 6.03 4.75 5.05
N ALA A 25 6.73 4.82 6.19
CA ALA A 25 6.85 6.06 6.93
C ALA A 25 7.46 7.13 6.02
N GLN A 26 8.44 6.85 5.16
CA GLN A 26 8.91 7.88 4.21
C GLN A 26 7.87 8.25 3.13
N PHE A 27 7.05 7.28 2.70
CA PHE A 27 5.95 7.51 1.76
C PHE A 27 4.77 8.29 2.37
N ILE A 28 4.51 8.17 3.67
CA ILE A 28 3.26 8.59 4.33
C ILE A 28 3.47 9.59 5.48
N SER A 29 4.62 9.59 6.16
CA SER A 29 4.85 10.30 7.46
C SER A 29 4.83 11.82 7.39
N ARG A 30 4.91 12.42 6.20
CA ARG A 30 4.87 13.88 6.04
C ARG A 30 3.49 14.41 5.65
N MET A 31 2.49 13.54 5.55
CA MET A 31 1.17 13.90 5.08
C MET A 31 0.17 13.83 6.23
N GLY A 32 -0.61 14.91 6.36
CA GLY A 32 -1.79 14.93 7.22
C GLY A 32 -2.82 13.88 6.78
N PRO A 33 -4.00 13.82 7.41
CA PRO A 33 -5.08 12.96 6.94
C PRO A 33 -5.38 13.28 5.46
N VAL A 34 -5.49 12.22 4.65
CA VAL A 34 -5.84 12.28 3.22
C VAL A 34 -7.19 11.61 3.08
N ASP A 35 -8.17 12.34 2.55
CA ASP A 35 -9.54 11.85 2.49
C ASP A 35 -9.63 10.64 1.57
N GLY A 36 -10.31 9.60 2.04
CA GLY A 36 -10.46 8.31 1.35
C GLY A 36 -9.29 7.34 1.47
N PHE A 37 -8.13 7.78 1.96
CA PHE A 37 -6.95 6.92 2.14
C PHE A 37 -6.78 6.46 3.60
N THR A 38 -6.41 5.20 3.80
CA THR A 38 -6.08 4.66 5.13
C THR A 38 -4.69 4.06 5.09
N LYS A 39 -3.84 4.45 6.05
CA LYS A 39 -2.47 3.94 6.16
C LYS A 39 -2.51 2.47 6.58
N PRO A 40 -1.54 1.63 6.18
CA PRO A 40 -1.53 0.21 6.56
C PRO A 40 -1.67 -0.03 8.06
N GLU A 41 -1.03 0.80 8.88
CA GLU A 41 -1.08 0.77 10.35
C GLU A 41 -2.43 1.19 10.95
N ASP A 42 -3.22 1.99 10.22
CA ASP A 42 -4.51 2.53 10.66
C ASP A 42 -5.70 1.69 10.14
N ILE A 43 -5.44 0.60 9.41
CA ILE A 43 -6.49 -0.30 8.92
C ILE A 43 -7.06 -1.11 10.07
N THR A 44 -8.38 -1.02 10.24
CA THR A 44 -9.11 -1.82 11.22
C THR A 44 -9.20 -3.27 10.76
N ILE A 45 -8.84 -4.21 11.64
CA ILE A 45 -9.05 -5.65 11.39
C ILE A 45 -10.36 -6.04 12.05
N LEU A 46 -11.30 -6.51 11.24
CA LEU A 46 -12.60 -6.99 11.69
C LEU A 46 -12.46 -8.41 12.27
N HIS A 47 -13.12 -8.67 13.38
CA HIS A 47 -13.07 -9.97 14.06
C HIS A 47 -14.25 -10.87 13.68
N ASP A 48 -15.41 -10.27 13.40
CA ASP A 48 -16.65 -10.94 13.03
C ASP A 48 -17.21 -10.43 11.69
N TYR A 49 -17.99 -11.28 11.00
CA TYR A 49 -18.65 -10.89 9.75
C TYR A 49 -19.71 -9.80 9.99
N SER A 50 -20.37 -9.79 11.14
CA SER A 50 -21.36 -8.76 11.50
C SER A 50 -20.77 -7.34 11.55
N GLU A 51 -19.47 -7.21 11.80
CA GLU A 51 -18.76 -5.92 11.76
C GLU A 51 -18.59 -5.38 10.32
N THR A 52 -18.88 -6.19 9.30
CA THR A 52 -18.88 -5.74 7.89
C THR A 52 -20.13 -4.98 7.51
N LYS A 53 -21.11 -4.90 8.42
CA LYS A 53 -22.36 -4.19 8.21
C LYS A 53 -22.08 -2.73 7.81
N ASP A 54 -22.79 -2.26 6.80
CA ASP A 54 -22.69 -0.91 6.24
C ASP A 54 -21.33 -0.58 5.57
N LEU A 55 -20.40 -1.53 5.47
CA LEU A 55 -19.14 -1.35 4.75
C LEU A 55 -19.26 -1.76 3.28
N ILE A 56 -18.49 -1.08 2.43
CA ILE A 56 -18.45 -1.34 0.98
C ILE A 56 -17.36 -2.36 0.69
N LYS A 57 -17.73 -3.54 0.16
CA LYS A 57 -16.75 -4.55 -0.29
C LYS A 57 -16.02 -4.03 -1.53
N ILE A 58 -14.69 -3.90 -1.44
CA ILE A 58 -13.83 -3.47 -2.56
C ILE A 58 -12.99 -4.61 -3.17
N GLY A 59 -13.08 -5.81 -2.58
CA GLY A 59 -12.55 -7.04 -3.16
C GLY A 59 -11.85 -7.93 -2.14
N GLU A 60 -11.03 -8.85 -2.64
CA GLU A 60 -10.36 -9.87 -1.81
C GLU A 60 -8.85 -9.77 -1.94
N ALA A 61 -8.12 -10.10 -0.87
CA ALA A 61 -6.68 -10.05 -0.79
C ALA A 61 -6.11 -11.35 -0.22
N HIS A 62 -4.92 -11.70 -0.68
CA HIS A 62 -4.19 -12.87 -0.18
C HIS A 62 -2.73 -12.52 0.04
N SER A 63 -2.23 -12.76 1.26
CA SER A 63 -0.82 -12.57 1.58
C SER A 63 -0.15 -13.87 2.02
N LYS A 64 1.14 -14.00 1.73
CA LYS A 64 1.97 -15.12 2.20
C LYS A 64 3.38 -14.65 2.52
N ALA A 65 3.94 -15.15 3.62
CA ALA A 65 5.34 -15.01 3.97
C ALA A 65 5.95 -16.38 4.27
N ARG A 66 7.24 -16.54 3.96
CA ARG A 66 8.03 -17.74 4.27
C ARG A 66 9.19 -17.38 5.20
N GLY A 67 9.56 -18.31 6.07
CA GLY A 67 10.81 -18.24 6.82
C GLY A 67 11.99 -18.40 5.86
N ALA A 68 13.02 -17.56 6.01
CA ALA A 68 14.24 -17.71 5.22
C ALA A 68 15.10 -18.87 5.74
N TRP A 69 14.96 -19.18 7.04
CA TRP A 69 15.71 -20.21 7.75
C TRP A 69 14.78 -21.04 8.64
N VAL A 70 15.16 -22.28 8.93
CA VAL A 70 14.41 -23.21 9.80
C VAL A 70 14.18 -22.63 11.21
N PHE A 71 15.11 -21.80 11.70
CA PHE A 71 15.03 -21.13 13.00
C PHE A 71 14.18 -19.85 13.00
N THR A 72 13.60 -19.45 11.86
CA THR A 72 12.73 -18.25 11.83
C THR A 72 11.52 -18.49 12.74
N ALA A 73 11.30 -17.58 13.68
CA ALA A 73 10.13 -17.61 14.54
C ALA A 73 8.85 -17.44 13.72
N ILE A 74 7.83 -18.28 13.98
CA ILE A 74 6.56 -18.21 13.25
C ILE A 74 5.88 -16.85 13.41
N ASN A 75 6.02 -16.21 14.58
CA ASN A 75 5.51 -14.86 14.86
C ASN A 75 6.13 -13.78 13.96
N ALA A 76 7.40 -13.95 13.57
CA ALA A 76 8.06 -13.03 12.64
C ALA A 76 7.54 -13.21 11.21
N ILE A 77 7.21 -14.45 10.83
CA ILE A 77 6.61 -14.77 9.53
C ILE A 77 5.17 -14.25 9.47
N ASP A 78 4.41 -14.44 10.54
CA ASP A 78 3.07 -13.90 10.74
C ASP A 78 3.05 -12.38 10.59
N THR A 79 3.86 -11.67 11.39
CA THR A 79 3.99 -10.20 11.32
C THR A 79 4.26 -9.72 9.90
N ARG A 80 5.12 -10.43 9.15
CA ARG A 80 5.43 -10.09 7.75
C ARG A 80 4.26 -10.37 6.81
N ALA A 81 3.55 -11.49 6.97
CA ALA A 81 2.38 -11.81 6.17
C ALA A 81 1.25 -10.80 6.43
N ARG A 82 0.99 -10.47 7.69
CA ARG A 82 0.02 -9.44 8.09
C ARG A 82 0.39 -8.08 7.53
N LYS A 83 1.65 -7.64 7.67
CA LYS A 83 2.13 -6.38 7.10
C LYS A 83 1.84 -6.29 5.59
N LYS A 84 2.17 -7.33 4.82
CA LYS A 84 1.90 -7.38 3.37
C LYS A 84 0.41 -7.30 3.04
N LEU A 85 -0.44 -7.92 3.85
CA LEU A 85 -1.89 -7.86 3.67
C LEU A 85 -2.39 -6.42 3.84
N LEU A 86 -1.99 -5.75 4.92
CA LEU A 86 -2.42 -4.39 5.22
C LEU A 86 -1.86 -3.37 4.21
N GLU A 87 -0.64 -3.59 3.72
CA GLU A 87 -0.06 -2.80 2.64
C GLU A 87 -0.85 -2.91 1.33
N GLU A 88 -1.24 -4.13 0.94
CA GLU A 88 -2.09 -4.36 -0.23
C GLU A 88 -3.47 -3.73 -0.04
N ALA A 89 -4.06 -3.89 1.14
CA ALA A 89 -5.34 -3.32 1.50
C ALA A 89 -5.32 -1.78 1.39
N SER A 90 -4.32 -1.13 1.99
CA SER A 90 -4.12 0.33 1.90
C SER A 90 -3.91 0.78 0.46
N SER A 91 -3.12 0.01 -0.33
CA SER A 91 -2.87 0.32 -1.74
C SER A 91 -4.12 0.27 -2.61
N ARG A 92 -5.19 -0.35 -2.12
CA ARG A 92 -6.47 -0.49 -2.81
C ARG A 92 -7.56 0.42 -2.21
N GLY A 93 -7.21 1.31 -1.26
CA GLY A 93 -8.17 2.21 -0.61
C GLY A 93 -9.02 1.52 0.48
N ALA A 94 -8.61 0.35 0.97
CA ALA A 94 -9.31 -0.29 2.08
C ALA A 94 -9.12 0.51 3.37
N SER A 95 -10.15 0.52 4.20
CA SER A 95 -10.10 1.01 5.58
C SER A 95 -10.25 -0.10 6.61
N HIS A 96 -10.89 -1.20 6.21
CA HIS A 96 -11.18 -2.35 7.03
C HIS A 96 -10.79 -3.64 6.31
N VAL A 97 -10.35 -4.63 7.08
CA VAL A 97 -9.95 -5.95 6.57
C VAL A 97 -10.59 -7.03 7.43
N TRP A 98 -11.39 -7.89 6.81
CA TRP A 98 -11.91 -9.08 7.46
C TRP A 98 -11.09 -10.31 7.05
N ILE A 99 -10.37 -10.89 8.00
CA ILE A 99 -9.53 -12.07 7.76
C ILE A 99 -10.40 -13.32 7.82
N THR A 100 -10.65 -13.92 6.65
CA THR A 100 -11.46 -15.13 6.53
C THR A 100 -10.67 -16.40 6.85
N GLN A 101 -9.36 -16.40 6.60
CA GLN A 101 -8.52 -17.56 6.86
C GLN A 101 -7.10 -17.18 7.29
N ARG A 102 -6.60 -17.89 8.32
CA ARG A 102 -5.21 -17.88 8.76
C ARG A 102 -4.63 -19.27 8.59
N MET A 103 -3.55 -19.40 7.82
CA MET A 103 -2.89 -20.68 7.58
C MET A 103 -1.44 -20.62 8.06
N PRO A 104 -1.16 -20.93 9.34
CA PRO A 104 0.19 -21.19 9.79
C PRO A 104 0.65 -22.59 9.32
N TYR A 105 1.90 -22.69 8.88
CA TYR A 105 2.55 -23.97 8.63
C TYR A 105 3.91 -24.00 9.32
N GLY A 106 4.09 -24.97 10.22
CA GLY A 106 5.26 -25.10 11.10
C GLY A 106 6.31 -26.11 10.64
N GLY A 107 6.13 -26.76 9.48
CA GLY A 107 7.08 -27.76 8.96
C GLY A 107 8.41 -27.16 8.48
N LEU A 108 9.20 -27.95 7.74
CA LEU A 108 10.53 -27.54 7.25
C LEU A 108 10.50 -26.21 6.48
N GLU A 109 9.45 -25.97 5.69
CA GLU A 109 9.19 -24.68 5.05
C GLU A 109 8.18 -23.83 5.83
N LYS A 110 8.58 -23.28 6.98
CA LYS A 110 7.68 -22.44 7.78
C LYS A 110 7.07 -21.32 6.93
N PHE A 111 5.74 -21.23 6.92
CA PHE A 111 5.02 -20.14 6.25
C PHE A 111 3.81 -19.69 7.05
N TYR A 112 3.37 -18.47 6.75
CA TYR A 112 2.11 -17.95 7.23
C TYR A 112 1.39 -17.29 6.05
N SER A 113 0.12 -17.60 5.86
CA SER A 113 -0.71 -16.94 4.85
C SER A 113 -2.06 -16.50 5.38
N TYR A 114 -2.58 -15.44 4.77
CA TYR A 114 -3.85 -14.83 5.05
C TYR A 114 -4.71 -14.81 3.79
N GLN A 115 -6.00 -15.10 3.96
CA GLN A 115 -7.06 -14.71 3.03
C GLN A 115 -7.94 -13.69 3.74
N ALA A 116 -8.32 -12.63 3.03
CA ALA A 116 -9.14 -11.58 3.60
C ALA A 116 -10.04 -10.91 2.57
N VAL A 117 -11.13 -10.33 3.05
CA VAL A 117 -12.01 -9.44 2.29
C VAL A 117 -11.70 -8.00 2.70
N LEU A 118 -11.55 -7.13 1.71
CA LEU A 118 -11.25 -5.72 1.86
C LEU A 118 -12.53 -4.89 1.82
N TYR A 119 -12.61 -3.93 2.74
CA TYR A 119 -13.77 -3.07 2.88
C TYR A 119 -13.37 -1.59 2.99
N GLN A 120 -14.23 -0.73 2.46
CA GLN A 120 -14.15 0.72 2.60
C GLN A 120 -15.36 1.23 3.39
N ALA A 121 -15.11 2.11 4.37
CA ALA A 121 -16.16 2.78 5.10
C ALA A 121 -16.85 3.82 4.18
N PRO A 122 -18.19 3.95 4.20
CA PRO A 122 -18.91 4.84 3.29
C PRO A 122 -18.45 6.30 3.33
N GLU A 123 -18.10 6.81 4.52
CA GLU A 123 -17.60 8.17 4.73
C GLU A 123 -16.22 8.41 4.11
N LYS A 124 -15.48 7.35 3.79
CA LYS A 124 -14.21 7.40 3.06
C LYS A 124 -14.39 7.24 1.55
N LYS A 125 -15.61 7.03 1.05
CA LYS A 125 -15.85 6.93 -0.39
C LYS A 125 -15.69 8.32 -1.03
N ILE A 126 -14.70 8.42 -1.91
CA ILE A 126 -14.46 9.63 -2.70
C ILE A 126 -15.54 9.72 -3.79
N THR A 127 -16.09 10.91 -3.96
CA THR A 127 -17.07 11.24 -5.00
C THR A 127 -16.42 12.03 -6.14
N GLU A 128 -17.00 11.92 -7.34
CA GLU A 128 -16.49 12.67 -8.50
C GLU A 128 -16.57 14.18 -8.31
N ALA A 129 -17.59 14.68 -7.61
CA ALA A 129 -17.70 16.10 -7.26
C ALA A 129 -16.49 16.58 -6.44
N GLN A 130 -16.08 15.82 -5.41
CA GLN A 130 -14.91 16.15 -4.60
C GLN A 130 -13.62 16.14 -5.45
N VAL A 131 -13.47 15.16 -6.34
CA VAL A 131 -12.30 15.08 -7.23
C VAL A 131 -12.25 16.29 -8.16
N ARG A 132 -13.38 16.63 -8.80
CA ARG A 132 -13.46 17.79 -9.70
C ARG A 132 -13.18 19.10 -8.97
N GLU A 133 -13.67 19.26 -7.75
CA GLU A 133 -13.36 20.42 -6.91
C GLU A 133 -11.85 20.56 -6.66
N VAL A 134 -11.17 19.46 -6.30
CA VAL A 134 -9.71 19.46 -6.09
C VAL A 134 -8.96 19.79 -7.38
N LEU A 135 -9.37 19.22 -8.52
CA LEU A 135 -8.73 19.45 -9.83
C LEU A 135 -8.98 20.85 -10.41
N SER A 136 -10.09 21.51 -10.04
CA SER A 136 -10.34 22.91 -10.42
C SER A 136 -9.31 23.87 -9.80
N LYS A 137 -8.67 23.45 -8.69
CA LYS A 137 -7.71 24.28 -7.96
C LYS A 137 -6.30 24.22 -8.54
N GLY A 138 -5.99 23.29 -9.46
CA GLY A 138 -4.68 23.24 -10.11
C GLY A 138 -4.36 21.91 -10.80
N THR A 139 -3.12 21.82 -11.29
CA THR A 139 -2.61 20.63 -11.98
C THR A 139 -1.78 19.78 -11.04
N PHE A 140 -2.02 18.48 -11.02
CA PHE A 140 -1.33 17.52 -10.17
C PHE A 140 -0.40 16.66 -11.01
N ALA A 141 0.86 16.55 -10.60
CA ALA A 141 1.86 15.78 -11.32
C ALA A 141 2.48 14.70 -10.45
N HIS A 142 2.82 13.59 -11.08
CA HIS A 142 3.45 12.45 -10.42
C HIS A 142 4.74 12.85 -9.69
N GLN A 143 4.86 12.42 -8.43
CA GLN A 143 6.07 12.57 -7.64
C GLN A 143 6.68 11.21 -7.25
N GLN A 144 5.86 10.30 -6.72
CA GLN A 144 6.35 9.02 -6.19
C GLN A 144 5.39 7.87 -6.52
N THR A 145 5.96 6.68 -6.68
CA THR A 145 5.19 5.43 -6.76
C THR A 145 5.55 4.51 -5.61
N ALA A 146 4.54 4.02 -4.89
CA ALA A 146 4.65 2.87 -4.01
C ALA A 146 4.16 1.62 -4.73
N ARG A 147 4.92 0.52 -4.69
CA ARG A 147 4.51 -0.77 -5.28
C ARG A 147 4.49 -1.86 -4.24
N THR A 148 3.33 -2.51 -4.10
CA THR A 148 3.18 -3.76 -3.36
C THR A 148 3.34 -4.94 -4.31
N ASN A 149 4.07 -5.96 -3.87
CA ASN A 149 4.15 -7.23 -4.58
C ASN A 149 3.83 -8.35 -3.61
N ARG A 150 2.83 -9.15 -3.92
CA ARG A 150 2.40 -10.31 -3.12
C ARG A 150 3.54 -11.27 -2.81
N ASN A 151 4.54 -11.38 -3.69
CA ASN A 151 5.71 -12.24 -3.51
C ASN A 151 6.94 -11.48 -2.98
N GLY A 152 6.87 -10.15 -2.85
CA GLY A 152 7.96 -9.31 -2.38
C GLY A 152 8.05 -9.22 -0.85
N TYR A 153 9.14 -8.59 -0.39
CA TYR A 153 9.35 -8.15 0.99
C TYR A 153 8.80 -6.72 1.13
N GLY A 154 7.49 -6.59 1.26
CA GLY A 154 6.80 -5.32 1.51
C GLY A 154 6.73 -4.34 0.33
N ILE A 155 6.35 -3.08 0.63
CA ILE A 155 6.30 -1.96 -0.34
C ILE A 155 7.70 -1.55 -0.80
N LYS A 156 7.83 -1.30 -2.10
CA LYS A 156 8.99 -0.65 -2.71
C LYS A 156 8.61 0.74 -3.20
N LEU A 157 9.40 1.75 -2.85
CA LEU A 157 9.25 3.10 -3.40
C LEU A 157 10.13 3.30 -4.63
N LYS A 158 9.59 4.05 -5.58
CA LYS A 158 10.33 4.54 -6.72
C LYS A 158 9.96 6.01 -6.94
N SER A 159 10.92 6.90 -6.78
CA SER A 159 10.81 8.27 -7.29
C SER A 159 10.94 8.22 -8.82
N ILE A 160 10.10 8.95 -9.55
CA ILE A 160 10.16 8.94 -11.01
C ILE A 160 11.35 9.76 -11.52
N ASN A 161 12.10 9.14 -12.45
CA ASN A 161 12.89 9.81 -13.48
C ASN A 161 12.02 9.94 -14.73
N LYS A 162 11.64 11.18 -15.08
CA LYS A 162 11.12 11.79 -16.33
C LYS A 162 10.26 11.02 -17.37
N GLU A 163 10.14 9.70 -17.40
CA GLU A 163 9.61 8.96 -18.56
C GLU A 163 8.12 8.58 -18.50
N ASN A 164 7.46 8.64 -17.35
CA ASN A 164 6.01 8.44 -17.23
C ASN A 164 5.41 9.63 -16.47
N VAL A 165 5.01 10.66 -17.22
CA VAL A 165 4.42 11.87 -16.62
C VAL A 165 2.93 11.63 -16.46
N ILE A 166 2.54 11.11 -15.30
CA ILE A 166 1.13 11.11 -14.90
C ILE A 166 0.78 12.53 -14.46
N THR A 167 -0.14 13.16 -15.16
CA THR A 167 -0.66 14.49 -14.86
C THR A 167 -2.18 14.43 -14.79
N LEU A 168 -2.75 15.08 -13.78
CA LEU A 168 -4.19 15.30 -13.65
C LEU A 168 -4.49 16.79 -13.61
N HIS A 169 -5.60 17.17 -14.23
CA HIS A 169 -6.11 18.54 -14.29
C HIS A 169 -7.62 18.50 -14.45
N GLU A 170 -8.29 19.65 -14.38
CA GLU A 170 -9.75 19.77 -14.47
C GLU A 170 -10.38 19.00 -15.65
N GLY A 171 -9.78 19.10 -16.85
CA GLY A 171 -10.22 18.37 -18.04
C GLY A 171 -9.83 16.88 -18.13
N SER A 172 -9.35 16.25 -17.05
CA SER A 172 -9.04 14.81 -17.06
C SER A 172 -10.31 13.97 -17.17
N ASP A 173 -10.23 12.85 -17.88
CA ASP A 173 -11.35 11.93 -18.10
C ASP A 173 -11.64 11.12 -16.83
N ILE A 174 -12.59 11.62 -16.04
CA ILE A 174 -13.00 11.07 -14.75
C ILE A 174 -14.40 10.49 -14.87
N PHE A 175 -14.59 9.31 -14.29
CA PHE A 175 -15.87 8.63 -14.24
C PHE A 175 -16.06 7.91 -12.91
N SER A 176 -17.32 7.72 -12.51
CA SER A 176 -17.70 7.05 -11.27
C SER A 176 -18.26 5.65 -11.53
N THR A 177 -17.93 4.70 -10.66
CA THR A 177 -18.58 3.39 -10.57
C THR A 177 -19.08 3.14 -9.14
N ASP A 178 -19.73 2.00 -8.92
CA ASP A 178 -20.07 1.49 -7.59
C ASP A 178 -18.83 1.36 -6.68
N GLN A 179 -17.68 0.99 -7.26
CA GLN A 179 -16.40 0.78 -6.57
C GLN A 179 -15.62 2.06 -6.25
N GLY A 180 -15.95 3.20 -6.87
CA GLY A 180 -15.29 4.47 -6.61
C GLY A 180 -15.14 5.34 -7.84
N VAL A 181 -14.26 6.35 -7.76
CA VAL A 181 -13.97 7.26 -8.86
C VAL A 181 -12.69 6.82 -9.55
N PHE A 182 -12.72 6.86 -10.88
CA PHE A 182 -11.63 6.42 -11.74
C PHE A 182 -11.23 7.54 -12.68
N VAL A 183 -9.97 7.47 -13.14
CA VAL A 183 -9.43 8.39 -14.14
C VAL A 183 -8.68 7.61 -15.22
N THR A 184 -8.92 8.00 -16.46
CA THR A 184 -8.22 7.44 -17.63
C THR A 184 -7.12 8.40 -18.06
N ILE A 185 -5.90 7.89 -18.18
CA ILE A 185 -4.72 8.67 -18.57
C ILE A 185 -4.06 8.01 -19.77
N GLN A 186 -3.90 8.78 -20.83
CA GLN A 186 -3.21 8.35 -22.04
C GLN A 186 -1.75 8.80 -21.96
N THR A 187 -0.83 7.85 -22.04
CA THR A 187 0.61 8.13 -22.06
C THR A 187 1.15 7.80 -23.46
N PRO A 188 1.71 8.78 -24.19
CA PRO A 188 2.36 8.52 -25.46
C PRO A 188 3.67 7.76 -25.21
N LYS A 189 3.83 6.64 -25.91
CA LYS A 189 5.09 5.90 -26.02
C LYS A 189 5.52 5.93 -27.49
N ARG A 190 6.82 5.78 -27.77
CA ARG A 190 7.45 6.03 -29.09
C ARG A 190 6.59 5.69 -30.31
N ASN A 191 5.83 4.58 -30.31
CA ASN A 191 4.96 4.17 -31.43
C ASN A 191 3.53 3.78 -31.00
N GLU A 192 3.09 4.05 -29.76
CA GLU A 192 1.77 3.63 -29.25
C GLU A 192 1.24 4.57 -28.17
N VAL A 193 -0.07 4.81 -28.13
CA VAL A 193 -0.73 5.47 -26.99
C VAL A 193 -1.20 4.38 -26.04
N ARG A 194 -0.66 4.38 -24.81
CA ARG A 194 -1.13 3.47 -23.78
C ARG A 194 -2.16 4.17 -22.90
N THR A 195 -3.32 3.54 -22.78
CA THR A 195 -4.37 3.99 -21.88
C THR A 195 -4.25 3.24 -20.56
N PHE A 196 -4.15 3.98 -19.46
CA PHE A 196 -4.14 3.44 -18.11
C PHE A 196 -5.35 3.98 -17.35
N THR A 197 -6.03 3.10 -16.64
CA THR A 197 -7.14 3.46 -15.75
C THR A 197 -6.67 3.32 -14.31
N TYR A 198 -6.87 4.38 -13.54
CA TYR A 198 -6.51 4.43 -12.14
C TYR A 198 -7.74 4.67 -11.28
N GLN A 199 -7.80 4.05 -10.11
CA GLN A 199 -8.79 4.40 -9.09
C GLN A 199 -8.24 5.53 -8.23
N ILE A 200 -9.05 6.54 -7.95
CA ILE A 200 -8.70 7.60 -7.00
C ILE A 200 -9.01 7.08 -5.59
N ILE A 201 -7.96 6.87 -4.81
CA ILE A 201 -8.04 6.28 -3.45
C ILE A 201 -7.63 7.26 -2.34
N GLY A 202 -7.31 8.50 -2.71
CA GLY A 202 -6.97 9.55 -1.76
C GLY A 202 -6.98 10.92 -2.41
N ILE A 203 -7.58 11.90 -1.76
CA ILE A 203 -7.56 13.31 -2.19
C ILE A 203 -7.27 14.25 -1.02
N GLN A 204 -6.55 15.33 -1.33
CA GLN A 204 -6.32 16.47 -0.47
C GLN A 204 -6.06 17.69 -1.36
N GLU A 205 -6.07 18.90 -0.81
CA GLU A 205 -5.85 20.15 -1.55
C GLU A 205 -4.62 20.13 -2.48
N ASN A 206 -3.52 19.54 -2.02
CA ASN A 206 -2.25 19.53 -2.74
C ASN A 206 -1.79 18.14 -3.17
N LEU A 207 -2.64 17.11 -3.00
CA LEU A 207 -2.25 15.70 -3.15
C LEU A 207 -3.38 14.84 -3.70
N ILE A 208 -3.04 13.94 -4.62
CA ILE A 208 -3.94 12.87 -5.08
C ILE A 208 -3.19 11.53 -5.06
N PHE A 209 -3.87 10.48 -4.57
CA PHE A 209 -3.42 9.10 -4.66
C PHE A 209 -4.22 8.32 -5.71
N LEU A 210 -3.49 7.70 -6.64
CA LEU A 210 -4.03 6.86 -7.69
C LEU A 210 -3.60 5.41 -7.49
N SER A 211 -4.55 4.48 -7.40
CA SER A 211 -4.30 3.04 -7.37
C SER A 211 -4.31 2.45 -8.77
N GLU A 212 -3.36 1.57 -9.04
CA GLU A 212 -3.23 0.82 -10.29
C GLU A 212 -3.10 -0.68 -10.01
N VAL A 213 -3.86 -1.48 -10.75
CA VAL A 213 -3.66 -2.93 -10.82
C VAL A 213 -2.63 -3.25 -11.90
N VAL A 214 -1.34 -3.25 -11.53
CA VAL A 214 -0.23 -3.56 -12.47
C VAL A 214 -0.28 -5.03 -12.90
N LYS A 215 -0.58 -5.94 -11.97
CA LYS A 215 -0.82 -7.34 -12.27
C LYS A 215 -1.89 -7.88 -11.32
N PRO A 216 -3.04 -8.35 -11.86
CA PRO A 216 -4.13 -8.86 -11.04
C PRO A 216 -3.66 -9.86 -9.98
N ASN A 217 -4.13 -9.69 -8.75
CA ASN A 217 -3.86 -10.56 -7.60
C ASN A 217 -2.37 -10.72 -7.26
N LYS A 218 -1.50 -9.82 -7.74
CA LYS A 218 -0.03 -9.95 -7.53
C LYS A 218 0.69 -8.62 -7.29
N ILE A 219 0.43 -7.59 -8.08
CA ILE A 219 1.16 -6.33 -8.02
C ILE A 219 0.17 -5.17 -8.11
N TYR A 220 0.18 -4.33 -7.08
CA TYR A 220 -0.56 -3.07 -7.04
C TYR A 220 0.41 -1.91 -6.90
N ALA A 221 0.07 -0.77 -7.48
CA ALA A 221 0.84 0.45 -7.34
C ALA A 221 -0.05 1.59 -6.85
N VAL A 222 0.50 2.43 -5.99
CA VAL A 222 -0.09 3.72 -5.62
C VAL A 222 0.82 4.81 -6.16
N HIS A 223 0.27 5.68 -6.98
CA HIS A 223 0.93 6.84 -7.52
C HIS A 223 0.52 8.06 -6.72
N GLN A 224 1.50 8.80 -6.26
CA GLN A 224 1.35 10.02 -5.52
C GLN A 224 1.57 11.20 -6.45
N LEU A 225 0.54 12.02 -6.61
CA LEU A 225 0.58 13.22 -7.43
C LEU A 225 0.47 14.45 -6.53
N TYR A 226 1.34 15.44 -6.75
CA TYR A 226 1.30 16.71 -6.04
C TYR A 226 0.91 17.85 -6.96
N LYS A 227 0.18 18.81 -6.39
CA LYS A 227 -0.16 20.06 -7.06
C LYS A 227 1.11 20.84 -7.44
N ARG A 228 1.15 21.31 -8.68
CA ARG A 228 2.19 22.20 -9.23
C ARG A 228 1.75 23.66 -9.19
#